data_AF-A0A843ASF2-F1
#
_entry.id   AF-A0A843ASF2-F1
#
_cell.length_a   1.000
_cell.length_b   1.000
_cell.length_c   1.000
_cell.angle_alpha   90.00
_cell.angle_beta   90.00
_cell.angle_gamma   90.00
#
_symmetry.space_group_name_H-M   'P 1'
#
loop_
_entity.id
_entity.type
_entity.pdbx_description
1 polymer ?
#
loop_
_entity_poly.entity_id
_entity_poly.type
_entity_poly.pdbx_seq_one_letter_code
_entity_poly.pdbx_strand_id
1 'polypeptide(L)' 'MFGPKSMNKALCGCGALVDLDTSVVQRKKGLGKRVECVSCRNRRVATEREMLDRHFQGIDEEEHAFL' A
#
# COMPACT_ATOMS: atom_id res chain seq x y z
N MET A 1 2.22 5.46 -27.56
CA MET A 1 1.08 6.35 -27.23
C MET A 1 1.51 7.29 -26.12
N PHE A 2 1.82 8.54 -26.43
CA PHE A 2 2.15 9.57 -25.44
C PHE A 2 1.48 10.88 -25.85
N GLY A 3 0.36 11.19 -25.19
CA GLY A 3 -0.27 12.51 -25.19
C GLY A 3 -0.50 12.89 -23.72
N PRO A 4 -0.58 14.19 -23.38
CA PRO A 4 -0.74 14.63 -22.01
C PRO A 4 -2.10 14.17 -21.50
N LYS A 5 -2.13 13.03 -20.78
CA LYS A 5 -3.29 12.70 -19.96
C LYS A 5 -3.36 13.78 -18.88
N SER A 6 -4.45 14.53 -18.85
CA SER A 6 -4.81 15.34 -17.69
C SER A 6 -4.98 14.39 -16.51
N MET A 7 -3.92 14.20 -15.74
CA MET A 7 -3.93 13.37 -14.55
C MET A 7 -4.52 14.21 -13.42
N ASN A 8 -5.66 13.78 -12.88
CA ASN A 8 -6.24 14.42 -11.71
C ASN A 8 -5.25 14.28 -10.55
N LYS A 9 -5.06 15.33 -9.75
CA LYS A 9 -4.31 15.21 -8.49
C LYS A 9 -5.27 14.82 -7.37
N ALA A 10 -4.79 14.01 -6.43
CA ALA A 10 -5.53 13.64 -5.23
C ALA A 10 -4.63 13.77 -4.00
N LEU A 11 -5.16 14.31 -2.91
CA LEU A 11 -4.49 14.33 -1.62
C LEU A 11 -4.79 13.03 -0.88
N CYS A 12 -3.75 12.27 -0.53
CA CYS A 12 -3.89 11.07 0.29
C CYS A 12 -4.00 11.43 1.77
N GLY A 13 -4.65 10.58 2.57
CA GLY A 13 -4.74 10.75 4.03
C GLY A 13 -3.39 10.71 4.75
N CYS A 14 -2.31 10.25 4.11
CA CYS A 14 -0.95 10.37 4.64
C CYS A 14 -0.27 11.72 4.34
N GLY A 15 -0.95 12.64 3.66
CA GLY A 15 -0.43 13.95 3.26
C GLY A 15 0.24 13.99 1.88
N ALA A 16 0.43 12.86 1.21
CA ALA A 16 1.02 12.83 -0.12
C ALA A 16 0.04 13.33 -1.19
N LEU A 17 0.45 14.32 -1.99
CA LEU A 17 -0.24 14.71 -3.21
C LEU A 17 0.19 13.79 -4.35
N VAL A 18 -0.76 13.08 -4.97
CA VAL A 18 -0.47 12.06 -5.99
C VAL A 18 -1.24 12.25 -7.27
N ASP A 19 -0.65 11.78 -8.36
CA ASP A 19 -1.33 11.61 -9.64
C ASP A 19 -2.33 10.46 -9.58
N LEU A 20 -3.55 10.75 -10.02
CA LEU A 20 -4.69 9.83 -10.04
C LEU A 20 -5.06 9.50 -11.48
N ASP A 21 -4.66 8.32 -11.95
CA ASP A 21 -5.21 7.74 -13.18
C ASP A 21 -6.51 7.00 -12.85
N THR A 22 -7.64 7.54 -13.31
CA THR A 22 -8.97 6.96 -13.09
C THR A 22 -9.09 5.54 -13.66
N SER A 23 -8.41 5.23 -14.75
CA SER A 23 -8.39 3.88 -15.34
C SER A 23 -7.70 2.87 -14.43
N VAL A 24 -6.62 3.29 -13.76
CA VAL A 24 -5.91 2.46 -12.77
C VAL A 24 -6.78 2.24 -11.54
N VAL A 25 -7.48 3.27 -11.07
CA VAL A 25 -8.41 3.18 -9.93
C VAL A 25 -9.52 2.18 -10.24
N GLN A 26 -10.19 2.30 -11.39
CA GLN A 26 -11.28 1.40 -11.79
C GLN A 26 -10.78 -0.04 -11.93
N ARG A 27 -9.60 -0.25 -12.55
CA ARG A 27 -9.00 -1.59 -12.66
C ARG A 27 -8.69 -2.21 -11.29
N LYS A 28 -8.12 -1.43 -10.36
CA LYS A 28 -7.85 -1.92 -9.00
C LYS A 28 -9.12 -2.31 -8.27
N LYS A 29 -10.18 -1.49 -8.36
CA LYS A 29 -11.51 -1.80 -7.81
C LYS A 29 -12.08 -3.09 -8.41
N GLY A 30 -12.04 -3.25 -9.73
CA GLY A 30 -12.53 -4.45 -10.41
C GLY A 30 -11.77 -5.73 -10.03
N LEU A 31 -10.50 -5.63 -9.62
CA LEU A 31 -9.70 -6.74 -9.12
C LEU A 31 -9.83 -6.96 -7.60
N GLY A 32 -10.71 -6.23 -6.91
CA GLY A 32 -10.82 -6.26 -5.44
C GLY A 32 -9.57 -5.76 -4.72
N LYS A 33 -8.69 -5.01 -5.40
CA LYS A 33 -7.44 -4.49 -4.83
C LYS A 33 -7.67 -3.12 -4.19
N ARG A 34 -6.98 -2.89 -3.07
CA ARG A 34 -6.95 -1.57 -2.40
C ARG A 34 -6.36 -0.50 -3.32
N VAL A 35 -6.96 0.69 -3.30
CA VAL A 35 -6.43 1.88 -3.95
C VAL A 35 -5.66 2.68 -2.92
N GLU A 36 -4.33 2.68 -3.05
CA GLU A 36 -3.42 3.31 -2.10
C GLU A 36 -2.45 4.22 -2.86
N CYS A 37 -2.02 5.32 -2.23
CA CYS A 37 -0.87 6.07 -2.70
C CYS A 37 0.41 5.23 -2.54
N VAL A 38 1.49 5.63 -3.22
CA VAL A 38 2.76 4.90 -3.18
C VAL A 38 3.29 4.77 -1.75
N SER A 39 3.24 5.85 -0.96
CA SER A 39 3.75 5.85 0.43
C SER A 39 2.97 4.88 1.34
N CYS A 40 1.64 4.94 1.32
CA CYS A 40 0.79 4.03 2.11
C CYS A 40 0.96 2.57 1.68
N ARG A 41 1.01 2.33 0.36
CA ARG A 41 1.23 0.99 -0.19
C ARG A 41 2.57 0.44 0.28
N ASN A 42 3.65 1.21 0.17
CA ASN A 42 4.98 0.77 0.56
C ASN A 42 5.06 0.48 2.05
N ARG A 43 4.46 1.33 2.89
CA ARG A 43 4.36 1.08 4.33
C ARG A 43 3.67 -0.25 4.64
N ARG A 44 2.49 -0.49 4.05
CA ARG A 44 1.76 -1.74 4.25
C ARG A 44 2.56 -2.95 3.77
N VAL A 45 3.12 -2.90 2.57
CA VAL A 45 3.92 -4.00 2.00
C VAL A 45 5.16 -4.28 2.85
N ALA A 46 5.82 -3.24 3.39
CA ALA A 46 6.95 -3.41 4.30
C ALA A 46 6.53 -4.11 5.60
N THR A 47 5.41 -3.70 6.21
CA THR A 47 4.87 -4.36 7.41
C THR A 47 4.47 -5.81 7.13
N GLU A 48 3.76 -6.09 6.03
CA GLU A 48 3.41 -7.46 5.64
C GLU A 48 4.65 -8.33 5.40
N ARG A 49 5.69 -7.75 4.78
CA ARG A 49 6.97 -8.43 4.57
C ARG A 49 7.65 -8.74 5.90
N GLU A 50 7.74 -7.77 6.80
CA GLU A 50 8.36 -7.95 8.12
C GLU A 50 7.64 -9.05 8.93
N MET A 51 6.30 -9.07 8.92
CA MET A 51 5.52 -10.12 9.57
C MET A 51 5.82 -11.51 8.99
N LEU A 52 5.89 -11.63 7.67
CA LEU A 52 6.25 -12.89 7.00
C LEU A 52 7.67 -13.30 7.36
N ASP A 53 8.62 -12.37 7.32
CA ASP A 53 10.02 -12.64 7.60
C ASP A 53 10.21 -13.12 9.05
N ARG A 54 9.54 -12.50 10.03
CA ARG A 54 9.53 -12.96 11.43
C ARG A 54 9.00 -14.37 11.57
N HIS A 55 7.85 -14.65 10.94
CA HIS A 55 7.23 -15.98 10.97
C HIS A 55 8.17 -17.07 10.40
N PHE A 56 8.81 -16.81 9.26
CA PHE A 56 9.75 -17.77 8.65
C PHE A 56 11.11 -17.83 9.34
N GLN A 57 11.45 -16.86 10.19
CA GLN A 57 12.65 -16.88 11.04
C GLN A 57 12.41 -17.54 12.40
N GLY A 58 11.18 -17.99 12.70
CA GLY A 58 10.83 -18.58 13.99
C GLY A 58 10.83 -17.56 15.13
N ILE A 59 10.70 -16.27 14.81
CA ILE A 59 10.51 -15.19 15.80
C ILE A 59 9.00 -15.03 15.98
N ASP A 60 8.35 -16.03 16.58
CA ASP A 60 6.95 -15.91 16.99
C ASP A 60 6.87 -15.03 18.25
N GLU A 61 5.87 -14.17 18.36
CA GLU A 61 5.67 -13.24 19.49
C GLU A 61 5.26 -13.94 20.81
N GLU A 62 5.86 -15.09 21.12
CA GLU A 62 5.70 -15.81 22.39
C GLU A 62 6.86 -15.52 23.36
N GLU A 63 7.11 -14.25 23.67
CA GLU A 63 7.88 -13.91 24.88
C GLU A 63 7.58 -12.47 25.29
N HIS A 64 7.16 -12.27 26.55
CA HIS A 64 6.70 -11.02 27.18
C HIS A 64 5.20 -10.77 27.36
N ALA A 65 4.43 -11.83 27.63
CA ALA A 65 3.38 -11.74 28.67
C ALA A 65 3.94 -12.23 30.02
N PHE A 66 4.99 -11.58 30.53
CA PHE A 66 5.38 -11.74 31.93
C PHE A 66 4.42 -10.89 32.77
N LEU A 67 3.34 -11.54 33.22
CA LEU A 67 2.67 -11.20 34.48
C LEU A 67 3.64 -11.39 35.65
#